data_AF-A0A818WRW4-F1
#
_entry.id   AF-A0A818WRW4-F1
#
_cell.length_a   1.000
_cell.length_b   1.000
_cell.length_c   1.000
_cell.angle_alpha   90.00
_cell.angle_beta   90.00
_cell.angle_gamma   90.00
#
_symmetry.space_group_name_H-M   'P 1'
#
loop_
_entity.id
_entity.type
_entity.pdbx_description
1 polymer ?
#
loop_
_entity_poly.entity_id
_entity_poly.type
_entity_poly.pdbx_seq_one_letter_code
_entity_poly.pdbx_strand_id
1 'polypeptide(L)'
;MTDTSRITITKTNSYTSQFTEEFSKIIRRYKKHCIYIKRLFEEADKSYNEINDKRVLTSEKFSEIKLSKLDREYINNISTRSLALIICSQTYNGKARFVNELLNEPLLPESPIIQNNDIVRMVRIKHHSTTGASLNISGSFELIDTDGVHKSVSWSTVPRDDIIVKDQNDFHPHRIDEDNDQYETPLLEIRKPLHLLSNHVQMIVTPSNQNLHIKQFYSQITEEIIPIFIYIIDQEKLSENDLEELRSFRTFATNEPILFIRSDQSDSTNNLFADTDETPCVEVFRQLCELGFVSLLPPESCDNTSEISSSLLQSDMIDNGLSNPSLFLNYIRKHVDGLAIRAVSILQCSQELCLDVFNDSAFEMARDMLITPKRLSYAREKEKDLYESLISLTNSKQNEIQKLICEAVNDIQETLTDQACSLEISGIELTDQLTVKTARDLKKCTSIVQEFVLVRLNKAIGEKLLSSVSILHQDYVGTLTRCLSHLERNQDDDEASISASKALQEILQSAYQVNVSLPTNSNLFKILIIKMKEV
;
A
#
# COMPACT_ATOMS: atom_id res chain seq x y z
N MET A 1 30.89 56.10 -35.05
CA MET A 1 31.01 55.10 -33.96
C MET A 1 29.72 54.95 -33.12
N THR A 2 28.57 55.44 -33.60
CA THR A 2 27.29 55.44 -32.85
C THR A 2 26.24 54.44 -33.37
N ASP A 3 26.44 53.85 -34.55
CA ASP A 3 25.45 52.93 -35.15
C ASP A 3 25.71 51.45 -34.83
N THR A 4 26.96 51.05 -34.55
CA THR A 4 27.30 49.67 -34.20
C THR A 4 26.73 49.26 -32.84
N SER A 5 26.67 50.19 -31.87
CA SER A 5 26.08 49.94 -30.55
C SER A 5 24.55 49.82 -30.60
N ARG A 6 23.85 50.55 -31.48
CA ARG A 6 22.39 50.43 -31.67
C ARG A 6 21.97 49.10 -32.32
N ILE A 7 22.78 48.56 -33.23
CA ILE A 7 22.48 47.30 -33.94
C ILE A 7 22.73 46.07 -33.03
N THR A 8 23.73 46.12 -32.15
CA THR A 8 23.98 45.04 -31.18
C THR A 8 22.91 44.98 -30.09
N ILE A 9 22.44 46.13 -29.58
CA ILE A 9 21.39 46.22 -28.54
C ILE A 9 20.02 45.76 -29.08
N THR A 10 19.73 45.98 -30.37
CA THR A 10 18.46 45.54 -30.98
C THR A 10 18.43 44.03 -31.29
N LYS A 11 19.58 43.40 -31.59
CA LYS A 11 19.69 41.95 -31.78
C LYS A 11 19.65 41.16 -30.46
N THR A 12 20.27 41.67 -29.39
CA THR A 12 20.20 41.02 -28.06
C THR A 12 18.78 41.04 -27.51
N ASN A 13 18.05 42.15 -27.65
CA ASN A 13 16.67 42.27 -27.18
C ASN A 13 15.68 41.34 -27.90
N SER A 14 15.84 41.05 -29.21
CA SER A 14 14.95 40.10 -29.90
C SER A 14 15.22 38.66 -29.49
N TYR A 15 16.49 38.32 -29.25
CA TYR A 15 16.91 36.98 -28.84
C TYR A 15 16.41 36.63 -27.43
N THR A 16 16.51 37.58 -26.49
CA THR A 16 15.99 37.42 -25.12
C THR A 16 14.46 37.34 -25.09
N SER A 17 13.77 38.11 -25.94
CA SER A 17 12.31 38.03 -26.07
C SER A 17 11.87 36.65 -26.56
N GLN A 18 12.56 36.09 -27.56
CA GLN A 18 12.28 34.76 -28.09
C GLN A 18 12.56 33.67 -27.03
N PHE A 19 13.67 33.76 -26.30
CA PHE A 19 13.99 32.85 -25.20
C PHE A 19 12.89 32.84 -24.12
N THR A 20 12.49 34.03 -23.66
CA THR A 20 11.47 34.20 -22.61
C THR A 20 10.11 33.64 -23.06
N GLU A 21 9.76 33.84 -24.34
CA GLU A 21 8.53 33.30 -24.91
C GLU A 21 8.55 31.77 -24.98
N GLU A 22 9.64 31.17 -25.45
CA GLU A 22 9.80 29.71 -25.52
C GLU A 22 9.81 29.06 -24.13
N PHE A 23 10.52 29.65 -23.16
CA PHE A 23 10.46 29.20 -21.77
C PHE A 23 9.02 29.25 -21.24
N SER A 24 8.32 30.37 -21.46
CA SER A 24 6.91 30.52 -21.06
C SER A 24 6.00 29.48 -21.72
N LYS A 25 6.24 29.11 -22.99
CA LYS A 25 5.49 28.05 -23.68
C LYS A 25 5.71 26.68 -23.03
N ILE A 26 6.95 26.34 -22.68
CA ILE A 26 7.29 25.09 -21.99
C ILE A 26 6.54 25.00 -20.66
N ILE A 27 6.64 26.04 -19.82
CA ILE A 27 5.99 26.07 -18.52
C ILE A 27 4.45 26.03 -18.63
N ARG A 28 3.86 26.77 -19.56
CA ARG A 28 2.40 26.74 -19.79
C ARG A 28 1.92 25.36 -20.21
N ARG A 29 2.70 24.67 -21.05
CA ARG A 29 2.39 23.29 -21.47
C ARG A 29 2.46 22.34 -20.27
N TYR A 30 3.54 22.40 -19.49
CA TYR A 30 3.69 21.62 -18.27
C TYR A 30 2.53 21.84 -17.30
N LYS A 31 2.14 23.09 -17.03
CA LYS A 31 1.00 23.40 -16.16
C LYS A 31 -0.31 22.81 -16.65
N LYS A 32 -0.55 22.80 -17.97
CA LYS A 32 -1.70 22.11 -18.56
C LYS A 32 -1.65 20.60 -18.29
N HIS A 33 -0.49 19.98 -18.42
CA HIS A 33 -0.31 18.57 -18.07
C HIS A 33 -0.59 18.33 -16.58
N CYS A 34 -0.08 19.16 -15.65
CA CYS A 34 -0.37 19.02 -14.22
C CYS A 34 -1.87 19.11 -13.91
N ILE A 35 -2.61 20.02 -14.55
CA ILE A 35 -4.07 20.13 -14.37
C ILE A 35 -4.77 18.85 -14.84
N TYR A 36 -4.33 18.27 -15.96
CA TYR A 36 -4.89 17.04 -16.48
C TYR A 36 -4.57 15.84 -15.58
N ILE A 37 -3.32 15.72 -15.14
CA ILE A 37 -2.86 14.69 -14.18
C ILE A 37 -3.66 14.77 -12.89
N LYS A 38 -3.87 15.97 -12.35
CA LYS A 38 -4.69 16.19 -11.14
C LYS A 38 -6.11 15.65 -11.33
N ARG A 39 -6.75 15.96 -12.46
CA ARG A 39 -8.10 15.46 -12.77
C ARG A 39 -8.14 13.94 -12.87
N LEU A 40 -7.18 13.33 -13.56
CA LEU A 40 -7.08 11.88 -13.68
C LEU A 40 -6.87 11.22 -12.32
N PHE A 41 -6.04 11.81 -11.47
CA PHE A 41 -5.81 11.32 -10.11
C PHE A 41 -7.07 11.41 -9.25
N GLU A 42 -7.81 12.53 -9.29
CA GLU A 42 -9.07 12.69 -8.56
C GLU A 42 -10.14 11.67 -9.02
N GLU A 43 -10.21 11.40 -10.33
CA GLU A 43 -11.13 10.40 -10.90
C GLU A 43 -10.73 8.96 -10.53
N ALA A 44 -9.43 8.66 -10.58
CA ALA A 44 -8.90 7.37 -10.13
C ALA A 44 -9.18 7.17 -8.63
N ASP A 45 -8.94 8.19 -7.80
CA ASP A 45 -9.17 8.11 -6.36
C ASP A 45 -10.65 7.94 -6.00
N LYS A 46 -11.53 8.65 -6.71
CA LYS A 46 -12.98 8.43 -6.60
C LYS A 46 -13.34 6.98 -6.94
N SER A 47 -12.79 6.44 -8.01
CA SER A 47 -13.03 5.05 -8.43
C SER A 47 -12.54 4.04 -7.38
N TYR A 48 -11.36 4.27 -6.79
CA TYR A 48 -10.86 3.44 -5.70
C TYR A 48 -11.75 3.49 -4.46
N ASN A 49 -12.25 4.67 -4.10
CA ASN A 49 -13.17 4.82 -2.98
C ASN A 49 -14.49 4.07 -3.24
N GLU A 50 -15.03 4.14 -4.46
CA GLU A 50 -16.24 3.38 -4.82
C GLU A 50 -16.03 1.85 -4.75
N ILE A 51 -14.88 1.36 -5.19
CA ILE A 51 -14.53 -0.08 -5.10
C ILE A 51 -14.49 -0.52 -3.64
N ASN A 52 -13.90 0.30 -2.77
CA ASN A 52 -13.81 0.03 -1.33
C ASN A 52 -15.18 0.05 -0.66
N ASP A 53 -15.99 1.07 -0.93
CA ASP A 53 -17.31 1.26 -0.31
C ASP A 53 -18.28 0.13 -0.69
N LYS A 54 -18.25 -0.29 -1.96
CA LYS A 54 -19.07 -1.39 -2.47
C LYS A 54 -18.53 -2.77 -2.07
N ARG A 55 -17.35 -2.85 -1.41
CA ARG A 55 -16.66 -4.10 -1.03
C ARG A 55 -16.58 -5.10 -2.17
N VAL A 56 -16.29 -4.60 -3.37
CA VAL A 56 -16.20 -5.44 -4.58
C VAL A 56 -15.03 -6.42 -4.47
N LEU A 57 -13.97 -6.02 -3.76
CA LEU A 57 -12.77 -6.81 -3.51
C LEU A 57 -12.62 -7.11 -2.03
N THR A 58 -11.90 -8.19 -1.71
CA THR A 58 -11.47 -8.46 -0.34
C THR A 58 -10.50 -7.38 0.14
N SER A 59 -10.43 -7.17 1.46
CA SER A 59 -9.56 -6.15 2.05
C SER A 59 -8.08 -6.33 1.68
N GLU A 60 -7.65 -7.57 1.46
CA GLU A 60 -6.28 -7.94 1.05
C GLU A 60 -6.01 -7.47 -0.38
N LYS A 61 -6.82 -7.93 -1.36
CA LYS A 61 -6.70 -7.52 -2.78
C LYS A 61 -6.84 -6.01 -2.97
N PHE A 62 -7.68 -5.34 -2.18
CA PHE A 62 -7.81 -3.88 -2.23
C PHE A 62 -6.54 -3.16 -1.77
N SER A 63 -5.84 -3.71 -0.77
CA SER A 63 -4.60 -3.11 -0.26
C SER A 63 -3.44 -3.20 -1.27
N GLU A 64 -3.46 -4.20 -2.14
CA GLU A 64 -2.45 -4.41 -3.20
C GLU A 64 -2.58 -3.38 -4.33
N ILE A 65 -3.81 -2.99 -4.68
CA ILE A 65 -4.07 -2.06 -5.79
C ILE A 65 -3.86 -0.60 -5.37
N LYS A 66 -3.99 -0.30 -4.09
CA LYS A 66 -3.97 1.08 -3.61
C LYS A 66 -2.60 1.71 -3.84
N LEU A 67 -2.57 2.87 -4.52
CA LEU A 67 -1.34 3.67 -4.66
C LEU A 67 -0.64 3.86 -3.31
N SER A 68 0.68 3.71 -3.34
CA SER A 68 1.56 3.94 -2.19
C SER A 68 1.43 5.39 -1.68
N LYS A 69 1.77 5.62 -0.41
CA LYS A 69 1.77 6.97 0.17
C LYS A 69 2.71 7.92 -0.58
N LEU A 70 3.89 7.41 -0.96
CA LEU A 70 4.92 8.18 -1.67
C LEU A 70 4.46 8.60 -3.06
N ASP A 71 3.83 7.68 -3.80
CA ASP A 71 3.31 7.96 -5.15
C ASP A 71 2.19 8.99 -5.14
N ARG A 72 1.27 8.88 -4.16
CA ARG A 72 0.21 9.87 -3.95
C ARG A 72 0.78 11.24 -3.62
N GLU A 73 1.77 11.28 -2.73
CA GLU A 73 2.44 12.53 -2.36
C GLU A 73 3.14 13.16 -3.57
N TYR A 74 3.84 12.36 -4.37
CA TYR A 74 4.50 12.83 -5.60
C TYR A 74 3.50 13.46 -6.60
N ILE A 75 2.38 12.78 -6.89
CA ILE A 75 1.34 13.29 -7.79
C ILE A 75 0.70 14.57 -7.23
N ASN A 76 0.44 14.60 -5.92
CA ASN A 76 -0.11 15.77 -5.25
C ASN A 76 0.86 16.97 -5.31
N ASN A 77 2.14 16.73 -5.08
CA ASN A 77 3.19 17.75 -5.14
C ASN A 77 3.26 18.37 -6.53
N ILE A 78 3.28 17.56 -7.60
CA ILE A 78 3.26 18.03 -8.99
C ILE A 78 2.02 18.87 -9.33
N SER A 79 0.89 18.53 -8.71
CA SER A 79 -0.39 19.17 -8.99
C SER A 79 -0.63 20.48 -8.22
N THR A 80 0.02 20.65 -7.07
CA THR A 80 -0.26 21.75 -6.13
C THR A 80 0.89 22.74 -5.99
N ARG A 81 2.14 22.26 -6.01
CA ARG A 81 3.33 23.08 -5.77
C ARG A 81 3.74 23.85 -7.03
N SER A 82 4.41 24.98 -6.82
CA SER A 82 4.96 25.78 -7.94
C SER A 82 6.37 25.33 -8.30
N LEU A 83 6.71 25.40 -9.59
CA LEU A 83 8.06 25.16 -10.07
C LEU A 83 9.02 26.26 -9.59
N ALA A 84 10.23 25.90 -9.18
CA ALA A 84 11.26 26.86 -8.84
C ALA A 84 12.64 26.48 -9.39
N LEU A 85 13.34 27.46 -9.94
CA LEU A 85 14.73 27.33 -10.36
C LEU A 85 15.63 27.57 -9.14
N ILE A 86 16.36 26.56 -8.69
CA ILE A 86 17.29 26.66 -7.56
C ILE A 86 18.69 26.90 -8.13
N ILE A 87 19.25 28.08 -7.83
CA ILE A 87 20.52 28.53 -8.37
C ILE A 87 21.61 28.36 -7.29
N CYS A 88 22.49 27.39 -7.52
CA CYS A 88 23.69 27.11 -6.74
C CYS A 88 24.94 27.55 -7.54
N SER A 89 26.04 27.83 -6.84
CA SER A 89 27.34 28.15 -7.46
C SER A 89 28.44 28.17 -6.41
N GLN A 90 29.69 28.01 -6.86
CA GLN A 90 30.89 28.10 -6.02
C GLN A 90 31.09 29.50 -5.43
N THR A 91 30.68 30.55 -6.15
CA THR A 91 30.76 31.93 -5.65
C THR A 91 29.45 32.69 -5.77
N TYR A 92 29.28 33.71 -4.93
CA TYR A 92 28.17 34.66 -5.07
C TYR A 92 28.17 35.35 -6.45
N ASN A 93 29.35 35.67 -7.00
CA ASN A 93 29.44 36.37 -8.27
C ASN A 93 28.94 35.50 -9.43
N GLY A 94 29.22 34.20 -9.42
CA GLY A 94 28.65 33.23 -10.36
C GLY A 94 27.12 33.25 -10.33
N LYS A 95 26.52 33.21 -9.13
CA LYS A 95 25.05 33.30 -8.96
C LYS A 95 24.49 34.63 -9.50
N ALA A 96 25.07 35.75 -9.07
CA ALA A 96 24.60 37.08 -9.45
C ALA A 96 24.68 37.30 -10.97
N ARG A 97 25.82 36.94 -11.59
CA ARG A 97 26.02 37.05 -13.04
C ARG A 97 25.02 36.21 -13.81
N PHE A 98 24.85 34.94 -13.44
CA PHE A 98 23.90 34.06 -14.12
C PHE A 98 22.45 34.54 -13.99
N VAL A 99 22.04 34.96 -12.79
CA VAL A 99 20.68 35.49 -12.56
C VAL A 99 20.46 36.75 -13.40
N ASN A 100 21.43 37.66 -13.44
CA ASN A 100 21.35 38.87 -14.23
C ASN A 100 21.29 38.58 -15.74
N GLU A 101 22.08 37.62 -16.22
CA GLU A 101 22.10 37.17 -17.61
C GLU A 101 20.77 36.50 -18.00
N LEU A 102 20.28 35.57 -17.16
CA LEU A 102 19.06 34.83 -17.39
C LEU A 102 17.81 35.73 -17.39
N LEU A 103 17.75 36.70 -16.47
CA LEU A 103 16.67 37.69 -16.42
C LEU A 103 16.85 38.84 -17.42
N ASN A 104 18.05 38.97 -18.03
CA ASN A 104 18.47 40.10 -18.85
C ASN A 104 18.24 41.46 -18.15
N GLU A 105 18.48 41.48 -16.83
CA GLU A 105 18.34 42.64 -15.98
C GLU A 105 19.36 42.57 -14.84
N PRO A 106 20.09 43.65 -14.50
CA PRO A 106 21.05 43.64 -13.40
C PRO A 106 20.34 43.69 -12.04
N LEU A 107 19.63 42.62 -11.68
CA LEU A 107 18.84 42.52 -10.47
C LEU A 107 19.73 42.37 -9.23
N LEU A 108 20.73 41.50 -9.27
CA LEU A 108 21.65 41.26 -8.18
C LEU A 108 22.95 42.04 -8.37
N PRO A 109 23.52 42.66 -7.32
CA PRO A 109 24.76 43.41 -7.43
C PRO A 109 25.93 42.45 -7.69
N GLU A 110 26.73 42.74 -8.72
CA GLU A 110 27.99 42.05 -8.98
C GLU A 110 29.11 42.61 -8.09
N SER A 111 30.03 41.75 -7.65
CA SER A 111 31.20 42.09 -6.83
C SER A 111 30.90 42.89 -5.54
N PRO A 112 30.04 42.39 -4.64
CA PRO A 112 30.00 42.95 -3.30
C PRO A 112 31.32 42.63 -2.57
N ILE A 113 31.82 43.59 -1.79
CA ILE A 113 32.96 43.36 -0.90
C ILE A 113 32.44 42.52 0.26
N ILE A 114 32.57 41.19 0.15
CA ILE A 114 32.18 40.23 1.18
C ILE A 114 33.38 40.05 2.11
N GLN A 115 33.21 40.38 3.38
CA GLN A 115 34.19 40.09 4.43
C GLN A 115 34.08 38.62 4.86
N ASN A 116 35.14 38.04 5.44
CA ASN A 116 35.18 36.60 5.79
C ASN A 116 34.07 36.13 6.76
N ASN A 117 33.36 37.04 7.44
CA ASN A 117 32.26 36.72 8.37
C ASN A 117 30.87 37.11 7.87
N ASP A 118 30.76 37.70 6.68
CA ASP A 118 29.49 38.16 6.12
C ASP A 118 28.63 36.97 5.69
N ILE A 119 27.34 37.01 6.05
CA ILE A 119 26.35 36.01 5.63
C ILE A 119 25.57 36.57 4.45
N VAL A 120 25.63 35.88 3.31
CA VAL A 120 24.77 36.19 2.16
C VAL A 120 23.39 35.56 2.37
N ARG A 121 22.33 36.37 2.36
CA ARG A 121 20.94 35.91 2.50
C ARG A 121 20.53 35.02 1.33
N MET A 122 19.62 34.09 1.60
CA MET A 122 18.87 33.41 0.54
C MET A 122 17.97 34.43 -0.16
N VAL A 123 17.90 34.39 -1.50
CA VAL A 123 17.06 35.32 -2.26
C VAL A 123 15.99 34.54 -3.01
N ARG A 124 14.71 34.86 -2.76
CA ARG A 124 13.56 34.29 -3.46
C ARG A 124 12.93 35.35 -4.36
N ILE A 125 12.92 35.11 -5.66
CA ILE A 125 12.42 36.03 -6.67
C ILE A 125 11.10 35.48 -7.23
N LYS A 126 10.06 36.30 -7.21
CA LYS A 126 8.73 35.99 -7.72
C LYS A 126 8.24 37.06 -8.70
N HIS A 127 7.47 36.63 -9.69
CA HIS A 127 6.76 37.54 -10.57
C HIS A 127 5.62 38.26 -9.83
N HIS A 128 5.57 39.58 -9.94
CA HIS A 128 4.48 40.40 -9.41
C HIS A 128 4.23 41.64 -10.30
N SER A 129 3.04 42.24 -10.23
CA SER A 129 2.71 43.44 -11.02
C SER A 129 3.50 44.68 -10.58
N THR A 130 3.93 44.71 -9.32
CA THR A 130 4.71 45.80 -8.72
C THR A 130 6.07 45.30 -8.25
N THR A 131 7.06 46.18 -8.31
CA THR A 131 8.38 45.94 -7.71
C THR A 131 8.32 46.16 -6.21
N GLY A 132 8.89 45.23 -5.43
CA GLY A 132 9.02 45.33 -3.99
C GLY A 132 10.00 44.28 -3.46
N ALA A 133 10.53 44.51 -2.27
CA ALA A 133 11.33 43.55 -1.53
C ALA A 133 10.77 43.44 -0.10
N SER A 134 10.95 42.28 0.51
CA SER A 134 10.58 42.04 1.90
C SER A 134 11.64 41.14 2.53
N LEU A 135 12.13 41.56 3.70
CA LEU A 135 13.06 40.78 4.50
C LEU A 135 12.26 39.93 5.48
N ASN A 136 12.57 38.64 5.52
CA ASN A 136 12.07 37.75 6.55
C ASN A 136 13.24 37.42 7.49
N ILE A 137 13.07 37.76 8.78
CA ILE A 137 14.02 37.43 9.84
C ILE A 137 13.41 36.28 10.62
N SER A 138 14.09 35.14 10.55
CA SER A 138 13.83 33.90 11.26
C SER A 138 13.37 34.10 12.70
N GLY A 139 12.29 33.42 13.09
CA GLY A 139 11.69 33.49 14.44
C GLY A 139 10.78 34.71 14.73
N SER A 140 10.55 35.62 13.78
CA SER A 140 9.65 36.76 13.96
C SER A 140 8.48 36.73 12.96
N PHE A 141 7.24 36.78 13.47
CA PHE A 141 6.05 37.08 12.64
C PHE A 141 6.01 38.55 12.21
N GLU A 142 7.02 39.32 12.60
CA GLU A 142 7.14 40.73 12.35
C GLU A 142 7.87 40.89 11.02
N LEU A 143 7.09 41.18 9.96
CA LEU A 143 7.64 41.87 8.80
C LEU A 143 8.29 43.12 9.34
N ILE A 144 9.61 43.15 9.43
CA ILE A 144 10.24 44.40 9.80
C ILE A 144 10.08 45.30 8.57
N ASP A 145 9.14 46.23 8.66
CA ASP A 145 9.27 47.55 8.03
C ASP A 145 10.48 48.24 8.71
N THR A 146 11.66 47.62 8.66
CA THR A 146 12.89 48.30 8.99
C THR A 146 12.96 49.43 7.98
N ASP A 147 13.49 50.57 8.40
CA ASP A 147 13.90 51.64 7.49
C ASP A 147 15.01 51.20 6.47
N GLY A 148 15.15 49.89 6.19
CA GLY A 148 16.06 49.18 5.30
C GLY A 148 15.38 48.11 4.44
N VAL A 149 14.29 48.48 3.77
CA VAL A 149 14.08 48.13 2.35
C VAL A 149 13.84 49.46 1.68
N HIS A 150 14.87 50.02 1.03
CA HIS A 150 14.86 51.39 0.55
C HIS A 150 13.50 51.79 -0.08
N LYS A 151 12.85 52.78 0.52
CA LYS A 151 11.58 53.44 0.11
C LYS A 151 11.64 54.10 -1.28
N SER A 152 12.53 53.66 -2.18
CA SER A 152 12.61 54.16 -3.55
C SER A 152 11.64 53.38 -4.44
N VAL A 153 10.75 54.11 -5.10
CA VAL A 153 9.66 53.61 -5.95
C VAL A 153 10.17 52.92 -7.24
N SER A 154 11.48 52.77 -7.44
CA SER A 154 12.05 52.01 -8.55
C SER A 154 13.55 51.76 -8.34
N TRP A 155 13.91 50.56 -7.89
CA TRP A 155 15.30 50.08 -7.95
C TRP A 155 15.42 49.06 -9.09
N SER A 156 16.47 49.19 -9.90
CA SER A 156 16.83 48.20 -10.92
C SER A 156 17.60 47.03 -10.29
N THR A 157 18.51 47.34 -9.37
CA THR A 157 19.41 46.42 -8.67
C THR A 157 19.14 46.46 -7.17
N VAL A 158 19.11 45.29 -6.55
CA VAL A 158 18.91 45.15 -5.10
C VAL A 158 20.08 45.79 -4.35
N PRO A 159 19.81 46.63 -3.33
CA PRO A 159 20.84 47.19 -2.45
C PRO A 159 21.70 46.11 -1.79
N ARG A 160 23.01 46.34 -1.70
CA ARG A 160 23.96 45.36 -1.13
C ARG A 160 23.71 45.09 0.34
N ASP A 161 23.29 46.10 1.09
CA ASP A 161 23.00 46.00 2.53
C ASP A 161 21.79 45.10 2.83
N ASP A 162 20.90 44.90 1.86
CA ASP A 162 19.75 44.00 1.98
C ASP A 162 20.13 42.52 1.74
N ILE A 163 21.26 42.29 1.06
CA ILE A 163 21.77 40.95 0.70
C ILE A 163 22.78 40.44 1.73
N ILE A 164 23.64 41.33 2.25
CA ILE A 164 24.71 40.97 3.19
C ILE A 164 24.28 41.29 4.63
N VAL A 165 24.34 40.28 5.49
CA VAL A 165 24.20 40.44 6.93
C VAL A 165 25.59 40.65 7.53
N LYS A 166 25.85 41.87 8.02
CA LYS A 166 27.17 42.32 8.50
C LYS A 166 27.47 41.99 9.96
N ASP A 167 26.50 41.51 10.73
CA ASP A 167 26.67 41.28 12.17
C ASP A 167 26.23 39.86 12.57
N GLN A 168 27.17 39.09 13.14
CA GLN A 168 26.87 37.82 13.79
C GLN A 168 26.18 38.03 15.15
N ASN A 169 26.11 39.25 15.68
CA ASN A 169 25.46 39.54 16.97
C ASN A 169 23.95 39.80 16.86
N ASP A 170 23.45 40.24 15.69
CA ASP A 170 22.01 40.27 15.38
C ASP A 170 21.45 38.88 15.06
N PHE A 171 22.37 37.92 14.81
CA PHE A 171 22.10 36.50 14.77
C PHE A 171 22.45 35.91 16.14
N HIS A 172 21.51 35.88 17.07
CA HIS A 172 21.53 34.76 18.00
C HIS A 172 20.99 33.57 17.20
N PRO A 173 21.83 32.62 16.71
CA PRO A 173 21.31 31.26 16.65
C PRO A 173 20.86 31.01 18.08
N HIS A 174 19.56 30.84 18.31
CA HIS A 174 19.11 30.25 19.55
C HIS A 174 20.03 29.06 19.78
N ARG A 175 20.71 29.11 20.94
CA ARG A 175 21.75 28.18 21.38
C ARG A 175 21.72 26.90 20.57
N ILE A 176 22.85 26.61 19.94
CA ILE A 176 23.21 25.27 19.50
C ILE A 176 23.21 24.40 20.78
N ASP A 177 22.03 23.98 21.22
CA ASP A 177 21.88 22.70 21.86
C ASP A 177 22.14 21.72 20.72
N GLU A 178 23.12 20.84 20.91
CA GLU A 178 23.59 19.85 19.91
C GLU A 178 22.47 18.91 19.40
N ASP A 179 21.24 19.06 19.92
CA ASP A 179 20.04 18.27 19.64
C ASP A 179 18.90 19.05 18.94
N ASN A 180 19.00 20.37 18.68
CA ASN A 180 17.92 21.15 18.03
C ASN A 180 18.28 21.61 16.60
N ASP A 181 17.82 20.84 15.62
CA ASP A 181 17.99 20.93 14.15
C ASP A 181 17.37 22.17 13.45
N GLN A 182 17.13 23.30 14.13
CA GLN A 182 16.44 24.46 13.52
C GLN A 182 17.41 25.60 13.18
N TYR A 183 18.25 25.38 12.16
CA TYR A 183 18.93 26.49 11.48
C TYR A 183 17.94 27.15 10.49
N GLU A 184 17.48 28.35 10.79
CA GLU A 184 16.65 29.12 9.86
C GLU A 184 17.52 30.09 9.05
N THR A 185 17.45 29.96 7.71
CA THR A 185 18.27 30.78 6.80
C THR A 185 17.59 32.12 6.54
N PRO A 186 18.29 33.27 6.68
CA PRO A 186 17.70 34.57 6.43
C PRO A 186 17.27 34.71 4.96
N LEU A 187 16.03 35.16 4.73
CA LEU A 187 15.40 35.19 3.41
C LEU A 187 15.07 36.62 2.97
N LEU A 188 15.49 36.98 1.77
CA LEU A 188 15.06 38.17 1.04
C LEU A 188 14.07 37.75 -0.06
N GLU A 189 12.80 38.15 0.06
CA GLU A 189 11.81 37.94 -1.00
C GLU A 189 11.70 39.18 -1.90
N ILE A 190 11.97 39.00 -3.18
CA ILE A 190 11.88 40.00 -4.24
C ILE A 190 10.65 39.72 -5.09
N ARG A 191 9.81 40.75 -5.26
CA ARG A 191 8.64 40.74 -6.13
C ARG A 191 8.87 41.76 -7.24
N LYS A 192 8.84 41.35 -8.50
CA LYS A 192 9.11 42.24 -9.64
C LYS A 192 8.40 41.76 -10.92
N PRO A 193 8.00 42.64 -11.86
CA PRO A 193 7.35 42.25 -13.12
C PRO A 193 8.33 41.61 -14.11
N LEU A 194 8.77 40.38 -13.82
CA LEU A 194 9.70 39.62 -14.63
C LEU A 194 8.95 38.62 -15.53
N HIS A 195 9.01 38.80 -16.85
CA HIS A 195 8.26 37.95 -17.79
C HIS A 195 8.71 36.49 -17.78
N LEU A 196 10.01 36.21 -17.53
CA LEU A 196 10.55 34.86 -17.45
C LEU A 196 9.92 34.04 -16.31
N LEU A 197 9.64 34.70 -15.18
CA LEU A 197 9.03 34.09 -14.00
C LEU A 197 7.49 34.14 -14.03
N SER A 198 6.91 34.54 -15.17
CA SER A 198 5.46 34.48 -15.36
C SER A 198 4.96 33.03 -15.27
N ASN A 199 3.66 32.86 -15.06
CA ASN A 199 3.02 31.55 -14.86
C ASN A 199 3.34 30.86 -13.51
N HIS A 200 3.72 31.63 -12.48
CA HIS A 200 3.97 31.15 -11.11
C HIS A 200 5.26 30.33 -10.97
N VAL A 201 6.28 30.63 -11.77
CA VAL A 201 7.63 30.09 -11.57
C VAL A 201 8.36 30.99 -10.58
N GLN A 202 9.10 30.38 -9.67
CA GLN A 202 9.94 31.10 -8.72
C GLN A 202 11.42 30.87 -9.05
N MET A 203 12.28 31.76 -8.59
CA MET A 203 13.72 31.55 -8.63
C MET A 203 14.27 31.72 -7.23
N ILE A 204 15.10 30.79 -6.78
CA ILE A 204 15.70 30.82 -5.46
C ILE A 204 17.21 30.76 -5.63
N VAL A 205 17.89 31.77 -5.14
CA VAL A 205 19.34 31.86 -5.13
C VAL A 205 19.82 31.42 -3.75
N THR A 206 20.64 30.37 -3.72
CA THR A 206 21.13 29.82 -2.46
C THR A 206 22.11 30.78 -1.79
N PRO A 207 22.17 30.80 -0.46
CA PRO A 207 23.22 31.52 0.28
C PRO A 207 24.62 31.02 -0.09
N SER A 208 25.66 31.83 0.12
CA SER A 208 27.04 31.54 -0.32
C SER A 208 28.04 31.29 0.83
N ASN A 209 27.59 30.71 1.96
CA ASN A 209 28.44 30.53 3.15
C ASN A 209 28.89 29.07 3.33
N GLN A 210 30.14 28.88 3.77
CA GLN A 210 30.80 27.58 3.93
C GLN A 210 30.27 26.72 5.10
N ASN A 211 29.48 27.30 6.01
CA ASN A 211 29.04 26.64 7.25
C ASN A 211 27.55 26.25 7.26
N LEU A 212 26.87 26.31 6.12
CA LEU A 212 25.44 26.01 6.04
C LEU A 212 25.20 24.51 5.91
N HIS A 213 24.38 23.94 6.80
CA HIS A 213 23.90 22.57 6.67
C HIS A 213 22.95 22.46 5.47
N ILE A 214 23.49 21.98 4.36
CA ILE A 214 22.80 21.91 3.05
C ILE A 214 21.47 21.17 3.13
N LYS A 215 21.44 20.12 3.95
CA LYS A 215 20.26 19.30 4.21
C LYS A 215 19.09 20.10 4.81
N GLN A 216 19.35 21.02 5.74
CA GLN A 216 18.31 21.78 6.44
C GLN A 216 17.69 22.84 5.53
N PHE A 217 18.50 23.54 4.72
CA PHE A 217 17.92 24.45 3.73
C PHE A 217 17.14 23.68 2.66
N TYR A 218 17.65 22.51 2.24
CA TYR A 218 17.00 21.71 1.20
C TYR A 218 15.59 21.29 1.64
N SER A 219 15.42 20.80 2.86
CA SER A 219 14.09 20.45 3.38
C SER A 219 13.16 21.66 3.44
N GLN A 220 13.63 22.79 4.00
CA GLN A 220 12.83 24.03 4.08
C GLN A 220 12.39 24.55 2.70
N ILE A 221 13.29 24.49 1.72
CA ILE A 221 13.00 25.00 0.37
C ILE A 221 12.05 24.04 -0.34
N THR A 222 12.27 22.73 -0.30
CA THR A 222 11.53 21.76 -1.11
C THR A 222 10.11 21.45 -0.62
N GLU A 223 9.74 21.85 0.60
CA GLU A 223 8.39 21.66 1.15
C GLU A 223 7.29 22.33 0.31
N GLU A 224 7.53 23.51 -0.27
CA GLU A 224 6.48 24.31 -0.93
C GLU A 224 6.55 24.31 -2.47
N ILE A 225 7.63 23.78 -3.05
CA ILE A 225 7.94 23.92 -4.48
C ILE A 225 8.39 22.60 -5.11
N ILE A 226 8.47 22.63 -6.45
CA ILE A 226 9.11 21.59 -7.26
C ILE A 226 10.45 22.17 -7.72
N PRO A 227 11.59 21.68 -7.20
CA PRO A 227 12.89 22.26 -7.49
C PRO A 227 13.42 21.81 -8.86
N ILE A 228 14.06 22.71 -9.59
CA ILE A 228 14.98 22.41 -10.69
C ILE A 228 16.35 22.93 -10.27
N PHE A 229 17.30 22.03 -10.00
CA PHE A 229 18.63 22.40 -9.55
C PHE A 229 19.53 22.82 -10.71
N ILE A 230 20.14 23.99 -10.57
CA ILE A 230 21.11 24.54 -11.50
C ILE A 230 22.36 24.89 -10.70
N TYR A 231 23.49 24.29 -11.03
CA TYR A 231 24.77 24.53 -10.39
C TYR A 231 25.72 25.24 -11.35
N ILE A 232 26.10 26.47 -11.02
CA ILE A 232 26.96 27.31 -11.84
C ILE A 232 28.41 27.13 -11.40
N ILE A 233 29.24 26.75 -12.36
CA ILE A 233 30.69 26.57 -12.17
C ILE A 233 31.37 27.78 -12.79
N ASP A 234 31.85 28.68 -11.94
CA ASP A 234 32.50 29.93 -12.33
C ASP A 234 34.00 29.92 -12.09
N GLN A 235 34.55 28.88 -11.46
CA GLN A 235 35.99 28.66 -11.32
C GLN A 235 36.48 27.59 -12.30
N GLU A 236 37.81 27.49 -12.47
CA GLU A 236 38.43 26.49 -13.35
C GLU A 236 38.26 25.04 -12.87
N LYS A 237 38.03 24.83 -11.57
CA LYS A 237 37.84 23.52 -10.95
C LYS A 237 36.93 23.61 -9.73
N LEU A 238 36.33 22.48 -9.33
CA LEU A 238 35.60 22.35 -8.08
C LEU A 238 36.59 22.28 -6.90
N SER A 239 36.35 23.09 -5.87
CA SER A 239 37.10 23.03 -4.61
C SER A 239 36.65 21.84 -3.76
N GLU A 240 37.42 21.44 -2.74
CA GLU A 240 37.01 20.32 -1.87
C GLU A 240 35.68 20.59 -1.17
N ASN A 241 35.42 21.85 -0.79
CA ASN A 241 34.13 22.24 -0.21
C ASN A 241 32.98 22.05 -1.21
N ASP A 242 33.18 22.40 -2.48
CA ASP A 242 32.17 22.18 -3.53
C ASP A 242 31.91 20.68 -3.75
N LEU A 243 32.98 19.87 -3.71
CA LEU A 243 32.86 18.41 -3.83
C LEU A 243 32.13 17.80 -2.64
N GLU A 244 32.42 18.24 -1.41
CA GLU A 244 31.70 17.83 -0.20
C GLU A 244 30.22 18.25 -0.23
N GLU A 245 29.93 19.45 -0.73
CA GLU A 245 28.56 19.93 -0.96
C GLU A 245 27.80 19.01 -1.93
N LEU A 246 28.38 18.71 -3.09
CA LEU A 246 27.76 17.85 -4.10
C LEU A 246 27.62 16.39 -3.64
N ARG A 247 28.59 15.87 -2.88
CA ARG A 247 28.49 14.54 -2.22
C ARG A 247 27.37 14.50 -1.20
N SER A 248 27.25 15.56 -0.39
CA SER A 248 26.18 15.70 0.59
C SER A 248 24.81 15.74 -0.11
N PHE A 249 24.70 16.52 -1.18
CA PHE A 249 23.49 16.60 -2.00
C PHE A 249 23.02 15.24 -2.49
N ARG A 250 23.94 14.44 -3.04
CA ARG A 250 23.61 13.09 -3.54
C ARG A 250 23.10 12.14 -2.44
N THR A 251 23.50 12.39 -1.20
CA THR A 251 23.12 11.57 -0.04
C THR A 251 21.68 11.85 0.41
N PHE A 252 21.25 13.12 0.48
CA PHE A 252 19.90 13.46 0.94
C PHE A 252 18.87 13.66 -0.19
N ALA A 253 19.32 13.96 -1.42
CA ALA A 253 18.49 14.15 -2.61
C ALA A 253 18.82 13.07 -3.65
N THR A 254 18.58 11.81 -3.28
CA THR A 254 18.91 10.66 -4.12
C THR A 254 18.11 10.71 -5.43
N ASN A 255 18.82 10.65 -6.56
CA ASN A 255 18.27 10.70 -7.93
C ASN A 255 17.66 12.04 -8.38
N GLU A 256 17.92 13.14 -7.67
CA GLU A 256 17.56 14.47 -8.19
C GLU A 256 18.61 14.95 -9.21
N PRO A 257 18.22 15.28 -10.46
CA PRO A 257 19.14 15.74 -11.47
C PRO A 257 19.56 17.20 -11.24
N ILE A 258 20.80 17.52 -11.57
CA ILE A 258 21.36 18.88 -11.51
C ILE A 258 21.79 19.29 -12.92
N LEU A 259 21.47 20.52 -13.32
CA LEU A 259 22.05 21.14 -14.50
C LEU A 259 23.34 21.88 -14.12
N PHE A 260 24.49 21.41 -14.60
CA PHE A 260 25.76 22.11 -14.43
C PHE A 260 25.96 23.11 -15.57
N ILE A 261 26.27 24.36 -15.25
CA ILE A 261 26.51 25.42 -16.25
C ILE A 261 27.87 26.04 -15.96
N ARG A 262 28.80 25.89 -16.91
CA ARG A 262 30.13 26.52 -16.81
C ARG A 262 30.07 27.94 -17.33
N SER A 263 30.43 28.93 -16.50
CA SER A 263 30.51 30.34 -16.89
C SER A 263 31.88 30.64 -17.48
N ASP A 264 31.95 31.27 -18.64
CA ASP A 264 33.23 31.72 -19.20
C ASP A 264 33.74 32.93 -18.41
N GLN A 265 34.91 32.79 -17.78
CA GLN A 265 35.66 33.90 -17.21
C GLN A 265 36.08 34.84 -18.35
N SER A 266 35.37 35.94 -18.56
CA SER A 266 35.77 36.99 -19.51
C SER A 266 36.90 37.86 -18.94
N ASP A 267 38.00 37.25 -18.46
CA ASP A 267 39.23 37.96 -18.14
C ASP A 267 40.24 37.74 -19.26
N SER A 268 40.04 38.52 -20.32
CA SER A 268 41.05 38.78 -21.34
C SER A 268 42.19 39.60 -20.76
N THR A 269 43.08 38.96 -20.01
CA THR A 269 44.45 39.45 -19.82
C THR A 269 45.44 38.34 -20.10
N ASN A 270 45.95 38.34 -21.33
CA ASN A 270 47.31 37.93 -21.71
C ASN A 270 47.99 36.88 -20.84
N ASN A 271 47.67 35.59 -21.04
CA ASN A 271 48.61 34.52 -20.73
C ASN A 271 48.89 33.73 -22.00
N LEU A 272 49.83 34.24 -22.80
CA LEU A 272 50.42 33.57 -23.96
C LEU A 272 51.41 32.46 -23.58
N PHE A 273 51.51 32.09 -22.30
CA PHE A 273 52.41 31.04 -21.82
C PHE A 273 51.78 30.33 -20.60
N ALA A 274 51.00 29.30 -20.86
CA ALA A 274 50.71 28.26 -19.88
C ALA A 274 50.64 26.92 -20.63
N ASP A 275 51.81 26.30 -20.81
CA ASP A 275 51.95 24.90 -21.20
C ASP A 275 51.46 24.02 -20.03
N THR A 276 50.15 23.81 -19.96
CA THR A 276 49.54 22.67 -19.27
C THR A 276 48.35 22.20 -20.11
N ASP A 277 48.51 21.04 -20.74
CA ASP A 277 47.68 20.46 -21.80
C ASP A 277 46.24 20.03 -21.41
N GLU A 278 45.76 20.37 -20.21
CA GLU A 278 44.40 20.03 -19.79
C GLU A 278 43.51 21.27 -19.79
N THR A 279 42.62 21.35 -20.79
CA THR A 279 41.58 22.40 -20.82
C THR A 279 40.69 22.29 -19.57
N PRO A 280 40.38 23.40 -18.87
CA PRO A 280 39.64 23.40 -17.59
C PRO A 280 38.24 22.74 -17.67
N CYS A 281 37.65 22.68 -18.87
CA CYS A 281 36.42 21.95 -19.16
C CYS A 281 36.54 20.43 -18.87
N VAL A 282 37.68 19.82 -19.19
CA VAL A 282 37.89 18.37 -19.07
C VAL A 282 38.01 17.95 -17.60
N GLU A 283 38.67 18.76 -16.78
CA GLU A 283 38.85 18.47 -15.35
C GLU A 283 37.53 18.56 -14.59
N VAL A 284 36.74 19.62 -14.80
CA VAL A 284 35.40 19.75 -14.20
C VAL A 284 34.50 18.59 -14.63
N PHE A 285 34.52 18.24 -15.91
CA PHE A 285 33.75 17.11 -16.42
C PHE A 285 34.17 15.80 -15.74
N ARG A 286 35.49 15.55 -15.60
CA ARG A 286 36.02 14.39 -14.87
C ARG A 286 35.56 14.35 -13.42
N GLN A 287 35.63 15.48 -12.70
CA GLN A 287 35.17 15.57 -11.31
C GLN A 287 33.67 15.24 -11.19
N LEU A 288 32.83 15.73 -12.11
CA LEU A 288 31.39 15.44 -12.13
C LEU A 288 31.08 13.98 -12.51
N CYS A 289 31.89 13.37 -13.37
CA CYS A 289 31.81 11.95 -13.67
C CYS A 289 32.17 11.07 -12.47
N GLU A 290 33.23 11.41 -11.73
CA GLU A 290 33.62 10.71 -10.50
C GLU A 290 32.54 10.82 -9.41
N LEU A 291 31.88 11.97 -9.33
CA LEU A 291 30.73 12.18 -8.46
C LEU A 291 29.46 11.47 -8.95
N GLY A 292 29.47 10.90 -10.16
CA GLY A 292 28.35 10.15 -10.75
C GLY A 292 27.18 11.01 -11.21
N PHE A 293 27.39 12.31 -11.44
CA PHE A 293 26.37 13.20 -12.00
C PHE A 293 26.28 13.05 -13.53
N VAL A 294 27.43 13.01 -14.21
CA VAL A 294 27.51 12.93 -15.67
C VAL A 294 28.11 11.59 -16.09
N SER A 295 27.62 11.01 -17.18
CA SER A 295 28.13 9.75 -17.72
C SER A 295 29.07 9.97 -18.91
N LEU A 296 30.16 9.20 -18.97
CA LEU A 296 31.08 9.14 -20.12
C LEU A 296 30.49 8.36 -21.31
N LEU A 297 29.48 7.52 -21.07
CA LEU A 297 28.83 6.69 -22.07
C LEU A 297 27.55 7.37 -22.57
N PRO A 298 27.26 7.35 -23.89
CA PRO A 298 25.94 7.72 -24.40
C PRO A 298 24.85 6.92 -23.66
N PRO A 299 23.63 7.47 -23.49
CA PRO A 299 22.53 6.69 -22.95
C PRO A 299 22.33 5.47 -23.85
N GLU A 300 22.74 4.28 -23.38
CA GLU A 300 22.48 3.04 -24.08
C GLU A 300 20.95 2.94 -24.26
N SER A 301 20.52 2.57 -25.46
CA SER A 301 19.10 2.32 -25.74
C SER A 301 18.61 1.21 -24.80
N CYS A 302 17.94 1.60 -23.72
CA CYS A 302 17.38 0.69 -22.74
C CYS A 302 16.22 -0.09 -23.38
N ASP A 303 16.53 -1.21 -24.03
CA ASP A 303 15.59 -2.32 -24.16
C ASP A 303 15.43 -2.93 -22.76
N ASN A 304 14.40 -2.50 -22.03
CA ASN A 304 13.63 -3.28 -21.05
C ASN A 304 12.62 -2.36 -20.34
N THR A 305 11.36 -2.79 -20.34
CA THR A 305 10.15 -2.06 -19.94
C THR A 305 10.05 -1.71 -18.44
N SER A 306 11.09 -1.96 -17.64
CA SER A 306 11.10 -1.75 -16.17
C SER A 306 11.87 -0.50 -15.69
N GLU A 307 12.63 0.18 -16.55
CA GLU A 307 13.51 1.31 -16.16
C GLU A 307 13.23 2.64 -16.88
N ILE A 308 12.04 2.78 -17.49
CA ILE A 308 11.68 4.00 -18.22
C ILE A 308 11.62 5.24 -17.29
N SER A 309 11.45 5.05 -15.98
CA SER A 309 11.35 6.13 -14.99
C SER A 309 12.69 6.65 -14.45
N SER A 310 13.77 5.87 -14.48
CA SER A 310 15.09 6.29 -13.96
C SER A 310 15.98 6.97 -15.01
N SER A 311 15.76 6.73 -16.31
CA SER A 311 16.62 7.27 -17.39
C SER A 311 16.20 8.65 -17.92
N LEU A 312 14.99 9.12 -17.61
CA LEU A 312 14.45 10.37 -18.19
C LEU A 312 15.01 11.64 -17.53
N LEU A 313 15.44 11.56 -16.28
CA LEU A 313 15.90 12.69 -15.48
C LEU A 313 17.37 12.48 -15.08
N GLN A 314 18.28 12.86 -15.97
CA GLN A 314 19.72 12.79 -15.74
C GLN A 314 20.30 14.20 -15.63
N SER A 315 21.34 14.33 -14.79
CA SER A 315 22.14 15.56 -14.74
C SER A 315 22.88 15.78 -16.05
N ASP A 316 23.08 17.04 -16.42
CA ASP A 316 23.71 17.41 -17.69
C ASP A 316 24.66 18.59 -17.47
N MET A 317 25.61 18.80 -18.39
CA MET A 317 26.58 19.89 -18.33
C MET A 317 26.51 20.74 -19.60
N ILE A 318 26.37 22.06 -19.42
CA ILE A 318 26.41 23.05 -20.51
C ILE A 318 27.69 23.86 -20.37
N ASP A 319 28.52 23.81 -21.42
CA ASP A 319 29.68 24.67 -21.57
C ASP A 319 29.31 26.04 -22.16
N ASN A 320 30.09 27.06 -21.78
CA ASN A 320 30.02 28.44 -22.30
C ASN A 320 28.72 29.18 -21.92
N GLY A 321 28.22 28.96 -20.71
CA GLY A 321 27.11 29.71 -20.11
C GLY A 321 25.81 29.61 -20.90
N LEU A 322 25.09 30.74 -21.03
CA LEU A 322 23.86 30.83 -21.81
C LEU A 322 24.10 31.26 -23.27
N SER A 323 25.33 31.14 -23.79
CA SER A 323 25.66 31.46 -25.18
C SER A 323 24.80 30.71 -26.19
N ASN A 324 24.39 29.48 -25.85
CA ASN A 324 23.39 28.72 -26.59
C ASN A 324 22.19 28.40 -25.69
N PRO A 325 21.18 29.27 -25.61
CA PRO A 325 20.05 29.08 -24.71
C PRO A 325 19.15 27.90 -25.09
N SER A 326 19.30 27.34 -26.30
CA SER A 326 18.52 26.18 -26.72
C SER A 326 18.85 24.94 -25.89
N LEU A 327 20.10 24.77 -25.45
CA LEU A 327 20.50 23.66 -24.57
C LEU A 327 19.82 23.78 -23.21
N PHE A 328 19.81 24.98 -22.62
CA PHE A 328 19.11 25.26 -21.38
C PHE A 328 17.59 24.99 -21.51
N LEU A 329 16.95 25.50 -22.57
CA LEU A 329 15.52 25.27 -22.81
C LEU A 329 15.20 23.79 -23.02
N ASN A 330 16.07 23.04 -23.71
CA ASN A 330 15.90 21.61 -23.92
C ASN A 330 16.01 20.83 -22.62
N TYR A 331 16.97 21.19 -21.75
CA TYR A 331 17.07 20.61 -20.41
C TYR A 331 15.81 20.87 -19.59
N ILE A 332 15.37 22.13 -19.50
CA ILE A 332 14.14 22.48 -18.75
C ILE A 332 12.95 21.72 -19.30
N ARG A 333 12.80 21.64 -20.63
CA ARG A 333 11.73 20.86 -21.28
C ARG A 333 11.80 19.39 -20.88
N LYS A 334 12.95 18.75 -21.03
CA LYS A 334 13.17 17.33 -20.67
C LYS A 334 12.84 17.10 -19.20
N HIS A 335 13.27 18.00 -18.32
CA HIS A 335 13.03 17.90 -16.89
C HIS A 335 11.54 17.98 -16.55
N VAL A 336 10.83 19.02 -17.00
CA VAL A 336 9.40 19.18 -16.68
C VAL A 336 8.53 18.12 -17.36
N ASP A 337 8.86 17.71 -18.58
CA ASP A 337 8.18 16.60 -19.26
C ASP A 337 8.44 15.28 -18.54
N GLY A 338 9.67 15.03 -18.07
CA GLY A 338 10.02 13.85 -17.28
C GLY A 338 9.23 13.75 -15.97
N LEU A 339 9.06 14.87 -15.25
CA LEU A 339 8.21 14.93 -14.06
C LEU A 339 6.76 14.52 -14.35
N ALA A 340 6.19 15.08 -15.43
CA ALA A 340 4.82 14.80 -15.86
C ALA A 340 4.66 13.34 -16.34
N ILE A 341 5.61 12.83 -17.14
CA ILE A 341 5.61 11.44 -17.61
C ILE A 341 5.66 10.49 -16.43
N ARG A 342 6.56 10.71 -15.46
CA ARG A 342 6.64 9.87 -14.25
C ARG A 342 5.31 9.84 -13.48
N ALA A 343 4.64 10.98 -13.33
CA ALA A 343 3.33 11.03 -12.66
C ALA A 343 2.26 10.25 -13.43
N VAL A 344 2.24 10.36 -14.76
CA VAL A 344 1.31 9.60 -15.61
C VAL A 344 1.62 8.10 -15.57
N SER A 345 2.89 7.71 -15.61
CA SER A 345 3.31 6.30 -15.53
C SER A 345 2.88 5.67 -14.20
N ILE A 346 3.04 6.37 -13.08
CA ILE A 346 2.55 5.91 -11.77
C ILE A 346 1.04 5.66 -11.80
N LEU A 347 0.27 6.61 -12.35
CA LEU A 347 -1.18 6.46 -12.48
C LEU A 347 -1.55 5.28 -13.39
N GLN A 348 -0.87 5.14 -14.52
CA GLN A 348 -1.10 4.08 -15.49
C GLN A 348 -0.84 2.71 -14.86
N CYS A 349 0.32 2.50 -14.24
CA CYS A 349 0.65 1.22 -13.60
C CYS A 349 -0.37 0.85 -12.50
N SER A 350 -0.82 1.83 -11.72
CA SER A 350 -1.86 1.63 -10.70
C SER A 350 -3.22 1.24 -11.30
N GLN A 351 -3.57 1.81 -12.46
CA GLN A 351 -4.81 1.48 -13.16
C GLN A 351 -4.75 0.11 -13.84
N GLU A 352 -3.62 -0.23 -14.46
CA GLU A 352 -3.37 -1.56 -15.05
C GLU A 352 -3.48 -2.65 -13.98
N LEU A 353 -2.80 -2.48 -12.84
CA LEU A 353 -2.90 -3.41 -11.71
C LEU A 353 -4.35 -3.56 -11.20
N CYS A 354 -5.10 -2.45 -11.15
CA CYS A 354 -6.51 -2.49 -10.76
C CYS A 354 -7.36 -3.31 -11.73
N LEU A 355 -7.11 -3.18 -13.04
CA LEU A 355 -7.85 -3.92 -14.06
C LEU A 355 -7.51 -5.40 -14.03
N ASP A 356 -6.24 -5.75 -13.82
CA ASP A 356 -5.80 -7.14 -13.71
C ASP A 356 -6.47 -7.84 -12.52
N VAL A 357 -6.43 -7.21 -11.33
CA VAL A 357 -7.07 -7.78 -10.13
C VAL A 357 -8.60 -7.86 -10.29
N PHE A 358 -9.21 -6.88 -10.97
CA PHE A 358 -10.64 -6.90 -11.25
C PHE A 358 -10.99 -8.04 -12.22
N ASN A 359 -10.20 -8.25 -13.25
CA ASN A 359 -10.39 -9.32 -14.22
C ASN A 359 -10.27 -10.70 -13.56
N ASP A 360 -9.24 -10.90 -12.74
CA ASP A 360 -9.04 -12.14 -12.00
C ASP A 360 -10.20 -12.41 -11.03
N SER A 361 -10.64 -11.38 -10.31
CA SER A 361 -11.77 -11.49 -9.37
C SER A 361 -13.09 -11.77 -10.09
N ALA A 362 -13.32 -11.18 -11.27
CA ALA A 362 -14.48 -11.47 -12.09
C ALA A 362 -14.45 -12.93 -12.61
N PHE A 363 -13.27 -13.44 -12.97
CA PHE A 363 -13.10 -14.81 -13.42
C PHE A 363 -13.34 -15.82 -12.31
N GLU A 364 -12.82 -15.56 -11.10
CA GLU A 364 -13.10 -16.35 -9.90
C GLU A 364 -14.61 -16.36 -9.59
N MET A 365 -15.25 -15.18 -9.61
CA MET A 365 -16.68 -15.07 -9.34
C MET A 365 -17.53 -15.81 -10.39
N ALA A 366 -17.19 -15.71 -11.67
CA ALA A 366 -17.88 -16.43 -12.74
C ALA A 366 -17.71 -17.95 -12.60
N ARG A 367 -16.51 -18.40 -12.26
CA ARG A 367 -16.21 -19.81 -11.98
C ARG A 367 -17.04 -20.30 -10.79
N ASP A 368 -17.07 -19.54 -9.70
CA ASP A 368 -17.83 -19.89 -8.50
C ASP A 368 -19.34 -19.93 -8.79
N MET A 369 -19.85 -19.00 -9.60
CA MET A 369 -21.25 -18.98 -10.01
C MET A 369 -21.64 -20.20 -10.87
N LEU A 370 -20.71 -20.77 -11.64
CA LEU A 370 -20.97 -21.94 -12.50
C LEU A 370 -20.70 -23.28 -11.81
N ILE A 371 -19.66 -23.37 -11.00
CA ILE A 371 -19.21 -24.63 -10.38
C ILE A 371 -19.94 -24.89 -9.06
N THR A 372 -20.13 -23.87 -8.22
CA THR A 372 -20.71 -24.04 -6.88
C THR A 372 -22.12 -24.64 -6.93
N PRO A 373 -23.04 -24.23 -7.82
CA PRO A 373 -24.36 -24.85 -7.89
C PRO A 373 -24.31 -26.33 -8.29
N LYS A 374 -23.38 -26.71 -9.17
CA LYS A 374 -23.21 -28.10 -9.60
C LYS A 374 -22.69 -28.96 -8.46
N ARG A 375 -21.67 -28.49 -7.73
CA ARG A 375 -21.13 -29.17 -6.54
C ARG A 375 -22.21 -29.32 -5.45
N LEU A 376 -23.01 -28.28 -5.22
CA LEU A 376 -24.10 -28.33 -4.24
C LEU A 376 -25.21 -29.30 -4.67
N SER A 377 -25.57 -29.33 -5.96
CA SER A 377 -26.55 -30.30 -6.49
C SER A 377 -26.06 -31.73 -6.33
N TYR A 378 -24.79 -31.99 -6.64
CA TYR A 378 -24.17 -33.30 -6.46
C TYR A 378 -24.15 -33.72 -4.99
N ALA A 379 -23.77 -32.81 -4.09
CA ALA A 379 -23.80 -33.08 -2.65
C ALA A 379 -25.21 -33.43 -2.16
N ARG A 380 -26.24 -32.70 -2.61
CA ARG A 380 -27.65 -32.99 -2.29
C ARG A 380 -28.11 -34.35 -2.82
N GLU A 381 -27.67 -34.73 -4.02
CA GLU A 381 -27.97 -36.04 -4.59
C GLU A 381 -27.35 -37.16 -3.76
N LYS A 382 -26.08 -37.01 -3.36
CA LYS A 382 -25.40 -37.99 -2.51
C LYS A 382 -25.96 -38.07 -1.09
N GLU A 383 -26.38 -36.95 -0.53
CA GLU A 383 -27.09 -36.93 0.75
C GLU A 383 -28.43 -37.68 0.66
N LYS A 384 -29.16 -37.50 -0.44
CA LYS A 384 -30.41 -38.23 -0.70
C LYS A 384 -30.18 -39.73 -0.84
N ASP A 385 -29.19 -40.15 -1.64
CA ASP A 385 -28.81 -41.56 -1.81
C ASP A 385 -28.49 -42.22 -0.45
N LEU A 386 -27.76 -41.50 0.41
CA LEU A 386 -27.41 -41.96 1.75
C LEU A 386 -28.65 -42.08 2.64
N TYR A 387 -29.53 -41.09 2.61
CA TYR A 387 -30.76 -41.09 3.38
C TYR A 387 -31.70 -42.24 2.99
N GLU A 388 -31.89 -42.48 1.70
CA GLU A 388 -32.69 -43.61 1.19
C GLU A 388 -32.09 -44.96 1.61
N SER A 389 -30.76 -45.09 1.52
CA SER A 389 -30.04 -46.27 1.98
C SER A 389 -30.23 -46.51 3.48
N LEU A 390 -30.15 -45.46 4.29
CA LEU A 390 -30.34 -45.54 5.74
C LEU A 390 -31.78 -45.91 6.13
N ILE A 391 -32.77 -45.36 5.42
CA ILE A 391 -34.18 -45.76 5.60
C ILE A 391 -34.37 -47.23 5.26
N SER A 392 -33.82 -47.69 4.14
CA SER A 392 -33.95 -49.09 3.71
C SER A 392 -33.36 -50.05 4.75
N LEU A 393 -32.20 -49.70 5.31
CA LEU A 393 -31.55 -50.45 6.38
C LEU A 393 -32.41 -50.44 7.65
N THR A 394 -32.96 -49.28 8.02
CA THR A 394 -33.82 -49.13 9.21
C THR A 394 -35.08 -49.98 9.09
N ASN A 395 -35.74 -49.97 7.93
CA ASN A 395 -36.93 -50.80 7.67
C ASN A 395 -36.61 -52.29 7.71
N SER A 396 -35.51 -52.71 7.07
CA SER A 396 -35.04 -54.10 7.12
C SER A 396 -34.79 -54.56 8.56
N LYS A 397 -34.12 -53.71 9.35
CA LYS A 397 -33.79 -54.00 10.74
C LYS A 397 -34.98 -53.95 11.68
N GLN A 398 -35.96 -53.08 11.43
CA GLN A 398 -37.24 -53.11 12.14
C GLN A 398 -37.95 -54.46 11.94
N ASN A 399 -37.96 -54.99 10.72
CA ASN A 399 -38.52 -56.30 10.43
C ASN A 399 -37.74 -57.44 11.12
N GLU A 400 -36.41 -57.34 11.17
CA GLU A 400 -35.55 -58.29 11.90
C GLU A 400 -35.87 -58.31 13.40
N ILE A 401 -35.98 -57.13 14.03
CA ILE A 401 -36.36 -56.99 15.45
C ILE A 401 -37.75 -57.61 15.70
N GLN A 402 -38.72 -57.34 14.83
CA GLN A 402 -40.05 -57.93 14.94
C GLN A 402 -39.98 -59.45 14.89
N LYS A 403 -39.18 -60.02 13.98
CA LYS A 403 -38.98 -61.46 13.86
C LYS A 403 -38.32 -62.04 15.12
N LEU A 404 -37.29 -61.39 15.66
CA LEU A 404 -36.60 -61.82 16.88
C LEU A 404 -37.51 -61.83 18.09
N ILE A 405 -38.43 -60.87 18.22
CA ILE A 405 -39.43 -60.86 19.29
C ILE A 405 -40.37 -62.06 19.14
N CYS A 406 -40.88 -62.31 17.93
CA CYS A 406 -41.73 -63.48 17.68
C CYS A 406 -41.02 -64.80 17.99
N GLU A 407 -39.76 -64.95 17.56
CA GLU A 407 -38.94 -66.12 17.86
C GLU A 407 -38.68 -66.25 19.37
N ALA A 408 -38.37 -65.15 20.07
CA ALA A 408 -38.17 -65.15 21.53
C ALA A 408 -39.42 -65.60 22.28
N VAL A 409 -40.61 -65.12 21.87
CA VAL A 409 -41.89 -65.48 22.48
C VAL A 409 -42.20 -66.95 22.27
N ASN A 410 -42.00 -67.46 21.04
CA ASN A 410 -42.24 -68.87 20.72
C ASN A 410 -41.28 -69.80 21.48
N ASP A 411 -39.99 -69.47 21.54
CA ASP A 411 -38.97 -70.30 22.20
C ASP A 411 -39.24 -70.44 23.71
N ILE A 412 -39.67 -69.36 24.37
CA ILE A 412 -39.92 -69.38 25.80
C ILE A 412 -41.34 -69.85 26.15
N GLN A 413 -42.26 -69.96 25.19
CA GLN A 413 -43.65 -70.34 25.43
C GLN A 413 -43.76 -71.67 26.19
N GLU A 414 -43.08 -72.71 25.73
CA GLU A 414 -43.12 -74.05 26.33
C GLU A 414 -42.46 -74.06 27.74
N THR A 415 -41.33 -73.38 27.88
CA THR A 415 -40.64 -73.27 29.16
C THR A 415 -41.43 -72.44 30.18
N LEU A 416 -42.13 -71.40 29.74
CA LEU A 416 -43.04 -70.59 30.56
C LEU A 416 -44.24 -71.41 31.02
N THR A 417 -44.82 -72.25 30.16
CA THR A 417 -45.94 -73.10 30.55
C THR A 417 -45.52 -74.11 31.62
N ASP A 418 -44.33 -74.71 31.49
CA ASP A 418 -43.82 -75.66 32.47
C ASP A 418 -43.46 -74.99 33.81
N GLN A 419 -42.83 -73.81 33.75
CA GLN A 419 -42.48 -73.02 34.93
C GLN A 419 -43.72 -72.43 35.61
N ALA A 420 -44.75 -72.08 34.84
CA ALA A 420 -46.02 -71.59 35.40
C ALA A 420 -46.82 -72.70 36.08
N CYS A 421 -46.78 -73.93 35.55
CA CYS A 421 -47.41 -75.09 36.18
C CYS A 421 -46.74 -75.52 37.49
N SER A 422 -45.45 -75.20 37.66
CA SER A 422 -44.68 -75.51 38.88
C SER A 422 -44.61 -74.36 39.88
N LEU A 423 -45.33 -73.25 39.66
CA LEU A 423 -45.40 -72.12 40.60
C LEU A 423 -46.20 -72.47 41.85
N GLU A 424 -45.52 -72.48 42.99
CA GLU A 424 -46.17 -72.59 44.30
C GLU A 424 -46.75 -71.23 44.72
N ILE A 425 -48.06 -71.07 44.53
CA ILE A 425 -48.77 -69.85 44.95
C ILE A 425 -49.16 -69.98 46.42
N SER A 426 -48.43 -69.30 47.31
CA SER A 426 -48.65 -69.34 48.75
C SER A 426 -49.71 -68.31 49.22
N GLY A 427 -50.56 -68.71 50.16
CA GLY A 427 -51.56 -67.84 50.79
C GLY A 427 -52.95 -67.83 50.13
N ILE A 428 -53.37 -68.94 49.51
CA ILE A 428 -54.72 -69.16 48.97
C ILE A 428 -55.36 -70.37 49.66
N GLU A 429 -56.58 -70.22 50.14
CA GLU A 429 -57.36 -71.35 50.66
C GLU A 429 -58.03 -72.11 49.52
N LEU A 430 -57.59 -73.35 49.32
CA LEU A 430 -58.20 -74.29 48.40
C LEU A 430 -59.36 -75.03 49.09
N THR A 431 -60.39 -75.39 48.33
CA THR A 431 -61.39 -76.39 48.75
C THR A 431 -60.84 -77.80 48.61
N ASP A 432 -61.49 -78.80 49.22
CA ASP A 432 -61.11 -80.23 49.15
C ASP A 432 -61.07 -80.80 47.72
N GLN A 433 -61.56 -80.04 46.74
CA GLN A 433 -61.55 -80.37 45.30
C GLN A 433 -60.51 -79.56 44.52
N LEU A 434 -59.52 -78.96 45.20
CA LEU A 434 -58.42 -78.17 44.61
C LEU A 434 -58.90 -76.95 43.80
N THR A 435 -60.05 -76.35 44.15
CA THR A 435 -60.55 -75.11 43.52
C THR A 435 -60.48 -73.92 44.49
N VAL A 436 -60.29 -72.71 43.94
CA VAL A 436 -60.12 -71.47 44.72
C VAL A 436 -61.45 -71.04 45.36
N LYS A 437 -61.49 -70.84 46.68
CA LYS A 437 -62.73 -70.51 47.43
C LYS A 437 -63.36 -69.16 47.07
N THR A 438 -62.55 -68.15 46.74
CA THR A 438 -63.03 -66.75 46.61
C THR A 438 -62.60 -66.13 45.29
N ALA A 439 -63.49 -65.35 44.64
CA ALA A 439 -63.17 -64.60 43.42
C ALA A 439 -62.02 -63.59 43.60
N ARG A 440 -61.78 -63.15 44.85
CA ARG A 440 -60.67 -62.27 45.23
C ARG A 440 -59.32 -62.99 45.18
N ASP A 441 -59.30 -64.26 45.59
CA ASP A 441 -58.10 -65.10 45.57
C ASP A 441 -57.80 -65.58 44.14
N LEU A 442 -58.83 -65.87 43.34
CA LEU A 442 -58.66 -66.19 41.92
C LEU A 442 -57.99 -65.03 41.17
N LYS A 443 -58.46 -63.78 41.39
CA LYS A 443 -57.82 -62.58 40.82
C LYS A 443 -56.38 -62.42 41.29
N LYS A 444 -56.08 -62.76 42.54
CA LYS A 444 -54.72 -62.72 43.09
C LYS A 444 -53.82 -63.77 42.43
N CYS A 445 -54.30 -65.00 42.23
CA CYS A 445 -53.59 -66.04 41.46
C CYS A 445 -53.31 -65.59 40.04
N THR A 446 -54.33 -65.09 39.33
CA THR A 446 -54.19 -64.61 37.95
C THR A 446 -53.18 -63.48 37.87
N SER A 447 -53.19 -62.53 38.81
CA SER A 447 -52.21 -61.44 38.84
C SER A 447 -50.78 -61.94 39.08
N ILE A 448 -50.58 -62.91 39.98
CA ILE A 448 -49.24 -63.47 40.28
C ILE A 448 -48.69 -64.23 39.08
N VAL A 449 -49.50 -65.09 38.45
CA VAL A 449 -49.09 -65.83 37.25
C VAL A 449 -48.83 -64.87 36.09
N GLN A 450 -49.70 -63.86 35.89
CA GLN A 450 -49.51 -62.86 34.85
C GLN A 450 -48.23 -62.04 35.07
N GLU A 451 -47.95 -61.62 36.31
CA GLU A 451 -46.73 -60.88 36.65
C GLU A 451 -45.47 -61.74 36.45
N PHE A 452 -45.49 -63.00 36.88
CA PHE A 452 -44.39 -63.94 36.67
C PHE A 452 -44.11 -64.16 35.18
N VAL A 453 -45.14 -64.43 34.39
CA VAL A 453 -45.04 -64.64 32.94
C VAL A 453 -44.49 -63.38 32.27
N LEU A 454 -45.01 -62.20 32.62
CA LEU A 454 -44.56 -60.93 32.04
C LEU A 454 -43.11 -60.62 32.38
N VAL A 455 -42.68 -60.81 33.63
CA VAL A 455 -41.28 -60.56 34.03
C VAL A 455 -40.33 -61.49 33.28
N ARG A 456 -40.68 -62.78 33.19
CA ARG A 456 -39.81 -63.78 32.57
C ARG A 456 -39.76 -63.64 31.05
N LEU A 457 -40.89 -63.34 30.41
CA LEU A 457 -40.99 -63.05 28.99
C LEU A 457 -40.20 -61.77 28.62
N ASN A 458 -40.40 -60.68 29.37
CA ASN A 458 -39.68 -59.43 29.15
C ASN A 458 -38.16 -59.59 29.32
N LYS A 459 -37.72 -60.42 30.27
CA LYS A 459 -36.29 -60.72 30.45
C LYS A 459 -35.72 -61.45 29.24
N ALA A 460 -36.40 -62.47 28.73
CA ALA A 460 -35.92 -63.24 27.57
C ALA A 460 -35.93 -62.43 26.27
N ILE A 461 -36.99 -61.66 26.03
CA ILE A 461 -37.05 -60.72 24.91
C ILE A 461 -35.93 -59.67 25.04
N GLY A 462 -35.71 -59.13 26.24
CA GLY A 462 -34.66 -58.15 26.50
C GLY A 462 -33.24 -58.68 26.28
N GLU A 463 -32.95 -59.91 26.70
CA GLU A 463 -31.65 -60.56 26.47
C GLU A 463 -31.39 -60.80 24.97
N LYS A 464 -32.38 -61.29 24.21
CA LYS A 464 -32.25 -61.46 22.75
C LYS A 464 -32.11 -60.12 22.02
N LEU A 465 -32.94 -59.13 22.36
CA LEU A 465 -32.89 -57.80 21.73
C LEU A 465 -31.57 -57.08 22.03
N LEU A 466 -31.06 -57.16 23.25
CA LEU A 466 -29.79 -56.54 23.63
C LEU A 466 -28.63 -57.07 22.76
N SER A 467 -28.58 -58.38 22.54
CA SER A 467 -27.57 -59.00 21.69
C SER A 467 -27.66 -58.55 20.22
N SER A 468 -28.88 -58.36 19.71
CA SER A 468 -29.11 -57.85 18.35
C SER A 468 -28.77 -56.36 18.22
N VAL A 469 -29.10 -55.54 19.22
CA VAL A 469 -28.81 -54.09 19.21
C VAL A 469 -27.30 -53.82 19.27
N SER A 470 -26.52 -54.64 19.98
CA SER A 470 -25.06 -54.54 19.94
C SER A 470 -24.48 -54.84 18.54
N ILE A 471 -25.04 -55.82 17.82
CA ILE A 471 -24.64 -56.15 16.44
C ILE A 471 -25.09 -55.03 15.48
N LEU A 472 -26.29 -54.50 15.69
CA LEU A 472 -26.85 -53.39 14.92
C LEU A 472 -25.99 -52.13 15.01
N HIS A 473 -25.56 -51.76 16.22
CA HIS A 473 -24.67 -50.63 16.44
C HIS A 473 -23.35 -50.81 15.67
N GLN A 474 -22.83 -52.03 15.62
CA GLN A 474 -21.60 -52.37 14.89
C GLN A 474 -21.80 -52.31 13.36
N ASP A 475 -22.97 -52.71 12.85
CA ASP A 475 -23.31 -52.67 11.42
C ASP A 475 -23.55 -51.24 10.89
N TYR A 476 -24.26 -50.39 11.64
CA TYR A 476 -24.50 -48.99 11.25
C TYR A 476 -23.21 -48.19 11.23
N VAL A 477 -22.36 -48.35 12.26
CA VAL A 477 -21.04 -47.73 12.31
C VAL A 477 -20.18 -48.24 11.15
N GLY A 478 -20.14 -49.55 10.90
CA GLY A 478 -19.38 -50.12 9.77
C GLY A 478 -19.88 -49.64 8.40
N THR A 479 -21.19 -49.44 8.23
CA THR A 479 -21.78 -48.87 7.01
C THR A 479 -21.37 -47.41 6.84
N LEU A 480 -21.46 -46.61 7.91
CA LEU A 480 -21.01 -45.22 7.90
C LEU A 480 -19.51 -45.09 7.61
N THR A 481 -18.66 -45.92 8.23
CA THR A 481 -17.22 -45.93 7.98
C THR A 481 -16.90 -46.30 6.52
N ARG A 482 -17.56 -47.31 5.96
CA ARG A 482 -17.37 -47.69 4.55
C ARG A 482 -17.86 -46.63 3.58
N CYS A 483 -18.99 -45.98 3.85
CA CYS A 483 -19.49 -44.87 3.04
C CYS A 483 -18.54 -43.67 3.07
N LEU A 484 -17.98 -43.36 4.24
CA LEU A 484 -17.01 -42.28 4.43
C LEU A 484 -15.72 -42.58 3.64
N SER A 485 -15.16 -43.79 3.77
CA SER A 485 -14.00 -44.23 2.98
C SER A 485 -14.27 -44.29 1.46
N HIS A 486 -15.53 -44.52 1.04
CA HIS A 486 -15.90 -44.53 -0.37
C HIS A 486 -16.04 -43.12 -0.94
N LEU A 487 -16.51 -42.15 -0.13
CA LEU A 487 -16.52 -40.74 -0.47
C LEU A 487 -15.09 -40.18 -0.60
N GLU A 488 -14.16 -40.63 0.26
CA GLU A 488 -12.73 -40.28 0.19
C GLU A 488 -12.03 -40.81 -1.06
N ARG A 489 -12.41 -41.99 -1.56
CA ARG A 489 -11.74 -42.63 -2.70
C ARG A 489 -12.14 -42.07 -4.07
N ASN A 490 -13.16 -41.21 -4.13
CA ASN A 490 -13.67 -40.60 -5.35
C ASN A 490 -13.30 -39.11 -5.49
N GLN A 491 -12.48 -38.56 -4.60
CA GLN A 491 -11.94 -37.20 -4.69
C GLN A 491 -10.44 -37.28 -5.05
N ASP A 492 -10.09 -36.84 -6.25
CA ASP A 492 -8.71 -36.60 -6.63
C ASP A 492 -8.17 -35.37 -5.85
N ASP A 493 -7.13 -35.59 -5.05
CA ASP A 493 -6.07 -34.67 -4.62
C ASP A 493 -6.41 -33.19 -4.28
N ASP A 494 -7.25 -32.92 -3.26
CA ASP A 494 -7.31 -31.59 -2.61
C ASP A 494 -7.06 -31.69 -1.09
N GLU A 495 -5.88 -31.23 -0.64
CA GLU A 495 -5.35 -31.28 0.73
C GLU A 495 -6.25 -30.63 1.81
N ALA A 496 -7.14 -29.70 1.42
CA ALA A 496 -8.01 -28.98 2.36
C ALA A 496 -9.20 -29.81 2.89
N SER A 497 -9.51 -30.95 2.27
CA SER A 497 -10.64 -31.82 2.64
C SER A 497 -10.37 -32.72 3.85
N ILE A 498 -9.10 -32.90 4.23
CA ILE A 498 -8.64 -33.83 5.27
C ILE A 498 -9.16 -33.41 6.67
N SER A 499 -9.35 -32.11 6.93
CA SER A 499 -9.75 -31.60 8.24
C SER A 499 -11.22 -31.90 8.59
N ALA A 500 -12.13 -31.79 7.62
CA ALA A 500 -13.55 -32.08 7.84
C ALA A 500 -13.79 -33.59 8.00
N SER A 501 -13.09 -34.43 7.22
CA SER A 501 -13.16 -35.89 7.36
C SER A 501 -12.67 -36.36 8.73
N LYS A 502 -11.55 -35.82 9.20
CA LYS A 502 -10.98 -36.16 10.52
C LYS A 502 -11.91 -35.76 11.67
N ALA A 503 -12.56 -34.60 11.59
CA ALA A 503 -13.54 -34.16 12.57
C ALA A 503 -14.79 -35.08 12.58
N LEU A 504 -15.24 -35.54 11.41
CA LEU A 504 -16.38 -36.45 11.29
C LEU A 504 -16.05 -37.86 11.79
N GLN A 505 -14.81 -38.31 11.57
CA GLN A 505 -14.27 -39.55 12.11
C GLN A 505 -14.15 -39.52 13.64
N GLU A 506 -13.70 -38.40 14.22
CA GLU A 506 -13.68 -38.17 15.67
C GLU A 506 -15.09 -38.15 16.29
N ILE A 507 -16.09 -37.58 15.59
CA ILE A 507 -17.50 -37.62 16.03
C ILE A 507 -18.04 -39.07 16.01
N LEU A 508 -17.72 -39.84 14.97
CA LEU A 508 -18.12 -41.25 14.84
C LEU A 508 -17.47 -42.12 15.93
N GLN A 509 -16.20 -41.85 16.23
CA GLN A 509 -15.45 -42.55 17.28
C GLN A 509 -15.91 -42.14 18.68
N SER A 510 -16.38 -40.90 18.86
CA SER A 510 -17.03 -40.43 20.09
C SER A 510 -18.41 -41.05 20.28
N ALA A 511 -19.17 -41.25 19.21
CA ALA A 511 -20.43 -42.01 19.25
C ALA A 511 -20.21 -43.48 19.65
N TYR A 512 -19.05 -44.06 19.31
CA TYR A 512 -18.64 -45.42 19.71
C TYR A 512 -18.43 -45.58 21.24
N GLN A 513 -18.09 -44.49 21.94
CA GLN A 513 -17.83 -44.51 23.39
C GLN A 513 -19.09 -44.33 24.24
N VAL A 514 -20.24 -43.99 23.63
CA VAL A 514 -21.52 -43.93 24.35
C VAL A 514 -22.02 -45.35 24.56
N ASN A 515 -21.46 -46.03 25.56
CA ASN A 515 -21.98 -47.29 26.07
C ASN A 515 -23.43 -47.08 26.49
N VAL A 516 -24.38 -47.74 25.82
CA VAL A 516 -25.74 -47.96 26.34
C VAL A 516 -25.64 -48.95 27.49
N SER A 517 -25.00 -48.53 28.58
CA SER A 517 -25.11 -49.21 29.86
C SER A 517 -26.50 -48.91 30.37
N LEU A 518 -27.41 -49.89 30.32
CA LEU A 518 -28.66 -49.78 31.06
C LEU A 518 -28.30 -49.86 32.55
N PRO A 519 -28.52 -48.80 33.35
CA PRO A 519 -28.70 -49.05 34.76
C PRO A 519 -29.94 -49.92 34.88
N THR A 520 -29.83 -50.93 35.72
CA THR A 520 -30.81 -51.97 36.05
C THR A 520 -32.18 -51.47 36.58
N ASN A 521 -32.51 -50.19 36.38
CA ASN A 521 -33.80 -49.58 36.68
C ASN A 521 -34.41 -48.95 35.42
N SER A 522 -35.15 -49.77 34.70
CA SER A 522 -35.88 -49.52 33.47
C SER A 522 -36.83 -48.30 33.51
N ASN A 523 -36.52 -47.24 32.76
CA ASN A 523 -37.52 -46.27 32.26
C ASN A 523 -37.85 -46.49 30.77
N LEU A 524 -36.88 -46.86 29.92
CA LEU A 524 -37.13 -47.17 28.51
C LEU A 524 -37.94 -48.45 28.30
N PHE A 525 -37.64 -49.52 29.06
CA PHE A 525 -38.45 -50.74 29.06
C PHE A 525 -39.86 -50.51 29.63
N LYS A 526 -40.02 -49.64 30.63
CA LYS A 526 -41.35 -49.22 31.11
C LYS A 526 -42.12 -48.47 30.03
N ILE A 527 -41.49 -47.57 29.29
CA ILE A 527 -42.12 -46.82 28.19
C ILE A 527 -42.56 -47.77 27.07
N LEU A 528 -41.75 -48.77 26.73
CA LEU A 528 -42.09 -49.78 25.72
C LEU A 528 -43.26 -50.67 26.19
N ILE A 529 -43.25 -51.09 27.47
CA ILE A 529 -44.34 -51.85 28.11
C ILE A 529 -45.63 -51.01 28.23
N ILE A 530 -45.53 -49.70 28.48
CA ILE A 530 -46.68 -48.77 28.52
C ILE A 530 -47.29 -48.64 27.12
N LYS A 531 -46.47 -48.47 26.08
CA LYS A 531 -46.98 -48.38 24.70
C LYS A 531 -47.56 -49.69 24.17
N MET A 532 -47.03 -50.85 24.58
CA MET A 532 -47.64 -52.15 24.23
C MET A 532 -48.94 -52.43 25.00
N LYS A 533 -49.26 -51.66 26.04
CA LYS A 533 -50.54 -51.73 26.77
C LYS A 533 -51.63 -50.80 26.21
N GLU A 534 -51.29 -49.89 25.30
CA GLU A 534 -52.20 -48.91 24.68
C GLU A 534 -52.71 -49.35 23.28
N VAL A 535 -52.40 -50.58 22.86
CA VAL A 535 -53.06 -51.29 21.74
C VAL A 535 -53.80 -52.48 22.34
#